data_AF-A0A2A4UAJ2-F1
#
_entry.id   AF-A0A2A4UAJ2-F1
#
_cell.length_a   1.000
_cell.length_b   1.000
_cell.length_c   1.000
_cell.angle_alpha   90.00
_cell.angle_beta   90.00
_cell.angle_gamma   90.00
#
_symmetry.space_group_name_H-M   'P 1'
#
loop_
_entity.id
_entity.type
_entity.pdbx_description
1 polymer ?
#
loop_
_entity_poly.entity_id
_entity_poly.type
_entity_poly.pdbx_seq_one_letter_code
_entity_poly.pdbx_strand_id
1 'polypeptide(L)'
;MKKTLMVAAVAAFMMSGFVATEAVAGPEGKCKACHNFTMKDKVGPHLKGVFGREAGKSGFKKHSKALKNANWTWNEENLLKWVCNSKNAIKELTGDPKARTKMPPQKMCGEKGKAVVAFLKTL
;
A
#
# COMPACT_ATOMS: atom_id res chain seq x y z
N MET A 1 -22.55 -68.67 -8.64
CA MET A 1 -21.12 -68.97 -8.87
C MET A 1 -20.48 -67.80 -9.61
N LYS A 2 -19.50 -67.15 -8.95
CA LYS A 2 -18.30 -66.47 -9.48
C LYS A 2 -18.48 -65.37 -10.57
N LYS A 3 -18.29 -64.10 -10.16
CA LYS A 3 -17.20 -63.14 -10.56
C LYS A 3 -17.34 -62.63 -12.01
N THR A 4 -17.54 -61.33 -12.30
CA THR A 4 -16.63 -60.16 -12.19
C THR A 4 -17.48 -58.87 -12.39
N LEU A 5 -17.59 -57.90 -11.48
CA LEU A 5 -16.72 -56.75 -11.16
C LEU A 5 -16.09 -55.97 -12.35
N MET A 6 -16.57 -54.71 -12.49
CA MET A 6 -15.88 -53.43 -12.82
C MET A 6 -15.33 -53.27 -14.26
N VAL A 7 -15.31 -52.09 -14.92
CA VAL A 7 -14.93 -50.73 -14.48
C VAL A 7 -15.60 -49.69 -15.40
N ALA A 8 -16.11 -48.60 -14.82
CA ALA A 8 -16.51 -47.38 -15.52
C ALA A 8 -15.28 -46.55 -15.89
N ALA A 9 -15.12 -46.15 -17.15
CA ALA A 9 -14.12 -45.18 -17.57
C ALA A 9 -14.79 -43.82 -17.83
N VAL A 10 -14.99 -43.05 -16.75
CA VAL A 10 -15.28 -41.62 -16.86
C VAL A 10 -13.96 -40.94 -17.21
N ALA A 11 -13.83 -40.44 -18.44
CA ALA A 11 -12.72 -39.60 -18.84
C ALA A 11 -12.81 -38.27 -18.10
N ALA A 12 -12.22 -38.22 -16.91
CA ALA A 12 -12.13 -37.01 -16.10
C ALA A 12 -11.20 -36.01 -16.80
N PHE A 13 -11.81 -34.89 -17.21
CA PHE A 13 -11.19 -33.70 -17.74
C PHE A 13 -10.22 -33.12 -16.70
N MET A 14 -8.93 -33.48 -16.77
CA MET A 14 -7.90 -32.82 -15.95
C MET A 14 -7.54 -31.48 -16.60
N MET A 15 -8.28 -30.43 -16.25
CA MET A 15 -7.75 -29.06 -16.34
C MET A 15 -6.66 -28.91 -15.29
N SER A 16 -5.41 -29.15 -15.70
CA SER A 16 -4.24 -28.68 -14.97
C SER A 16 -4.17 -27.16 -15.13
N GLY A 17 -4.90 -26.44 -14.28
CA GLY A 17 -4.72 -25.01 -14.08
C GLY A 17 -3.35 -24.79 -13.46
N PHE A 18 -2.36 -24.43 -14.29
CA PHE A 18 -1.10 -23.89 -13.83
C PHE A 18 -1.39 -22.53 -13.18
N VAL A 19 -1.66 -22.51 -11.88
CA VAL A 19 -1.63 -21.27 -11.11
C VAL A 19 -0.16 -20.92 -10.98
N ALA A 20 0.31 -20.01 -11.83
CA ALA A 20 1.63 -19.44 -11.69
C ALA A 20 1.74 -18.82 -10.29
N THR A 21 2.49 -19.47 -9.40
CA THR A 21 2.88 -18.92 -8.11
C THR A 21 4.03 -17.94 -8.34
N GLU A 22 3.82 -16.93 -9.18
CA GLU A 22 4.67 -15.75 -9.10
C GLU A 22 4.31 -15.07 -7.79
N ALA A 23 5.27 -15.01 -6.86
CA ALA A 23 5.12 -14.22 -5.66
C ALA A 23 5.01 -12.75 -6.09
N VAL A 24 3.80 -12.31 -6.44
CA VAL A 24 3.51 -10.92 -6.76
C VAL A 24 3.80 -10.15 -5.48
N ALA A 25 4.87 -9.35 -5.49
CA ALA A 25 5.19 -8.49 -4.36
C ALA A 25 3.93 -7.67 -4.04
N GLY A 26 3.48 -7.78 -2.78
CA GLY A 26 2.28 -7.09 -2.31
C GLY A 26 2.35 -5.58 -2.59
N PRO A 27 1.20 -4.88 -2.55
CA PRO A 27 1.13 -3.45 -2.87
C PRO A 27 2.12 -2.59 -2.06
N GLU A 28 2.52 -3.07 -0.89
CA GLU A 28 3.45 -2.43 0.04
C GLU A 28 4.93 -2.61 -0.32
N GLY A 29 5.27 -3.41 -1.33
CA GLY A 29 6.65 -3.82 -1.65
C GLY A 29 7.61 -2.64 -1.80
N LYS A 30 7.20 -1.57 -2.50
CA LYS A 30 8.00 -0.35 -2.65
C LYS A 30 8.17 0.44 -1.35
N CYS A 31 7.17 0.38 -0.47
CA CYS A 31 7.14 1.16 0.77
C CYS A 31 8.15 0.62 1.79
N LYS A 32 8.41 -0.70 1.79
CA LYS A 32 9.36 -1.40 2.69
C LYS A 32 10.79 -0.86 2.61
N ALA A 33 11.17 -0.25 1.48
CA ALA A 33 12.48 0.37 1.32
C ALA A 33 12.69 1.49 2.36
N CYS A 34 11.68 2.33 2.58
CA CYS A 34 11.79 3.53 3.39
C CYS A 34 11.00 3.50 4.70
N HIS A 35 9.99 2.63 4.82
CA HIS A 35 9.05 2.61 5.94
C HIS A 35 8.96 1.22 6.56
N ASN A 36 8.65 1.19 7.86
CA ASN A 36 8.22 -0.03 8.53
C ASN A 36 6.70 0.00 8.75
N PHE A 37 6.11 -1.19 8.90
CA PHE A 37 4.70 -1.38 9.25
C PHE A 37 4.50 -1.73 10.74
N THR A 38 5.55 -1.60 11.55
CA THR A 38 5.51 -1.64 13.03
C THR A 38 5.66 -0.22 13.58
N MET A 39 5.71 -0.03 14.90
CA MET A 39 5.88 1.32 15.50
C MET A 39 7.28 1.92 15.35
N LYS A 40 8.22 1.25 14.67
CA LYS A 40 9.61 1.73 14.50
C LYS A 40 9.75 2.58 13.24
N ASP A 41 10.28 3.79 13.35
CA ASP A 41 10.62 4.60 12.17
C ASP A 41 11.83 4.01 11.41
N LYS A 42 12.01 4.40 10.14
CA LYS A 42 13.15 4.03 9.29
C LYS A 42 13.70 5.26 8.57
N VAL A 43 13.74 5.24 7.24
CA VAL A 43 14.10 6.42 6.42
C VAL A 43 12.96 7.44 6.48
N GLY A 44 11.72 6.95 6.45
CA GLY A 44 10.50 7.70 6.73
C GLY A 44 9.84 7.26 8.04
N PRO A 45 8.71 7.91 8.42
CA PRO A 45 7.92 7.53 9.59
C PRO A 45 7.35 6.12 9.45
N HIS A 46 7.05 5.44 10.54
CA HIS A 46 6.28 4.20 10.47
C HIS A 46 4.87 4.40 9.89
N LEU A 47 4.34 3.35 9.25
CA LEU A 47 3.03 3.34 8.61
C LEU A 47 1.96 2.56 9.40
N LYS A 48 2.31 1.96 10.55
CA LYS A 48 1.33 1.37 11.48
C LYS A 48 0.32 2.44 11.93
N GLY A 49 -0.98 2.19 11.78
CA GLY A 49 -2.04 3.13 12.13
C GLY A 49 -1.97 4.45 11.37
N VAL A 50 -1.43 4.46 10.14
CA VAL A 50 -1.35 5.71 9.35
C VAL A 50 -2.71 6.18 8.88
N PHE A 51 -3.64 5.26 8.57
CA PHE A 51 -4.99 5.63 8.14
C PHE A 51 -5.74 6.30 9.29
N GLY A 52 -6.29 7.48 9.03
CA GLY A 52 -6.97 8.32 10.04
C GLY A 52 -6.05 9.17 10.92
N ARG A 53 -4.73 8.92 10.93
CA ARG A 53 -3.79 9.70 11.73
C ARG A 53 -3.60 11.11 11.17
N GLU A 54 -3.42 12.09 12.05
CA GLU A 54 -3.03 13.45 11.67
C GLU A 54 -1.66 13.46 10.96
N ALA A 55 -1.58 14.21 9.86
CA ALA A 55 -0.37 14.30 9.08
C ALA A 55 0.78 14.94 9.88
N GLY A 56 1.97 14.36 9.77
CA GLY A 56 3.16 14.81 10.51
C GLY A 56 3.19 14.49 12.01
N LYS A 57 2.18 13.82 12.57
CA LYS A 57 2.07 13.55 14.02
C LYS A 57 2.47 12.12 14.44
N SER A 58 3.30 11.43 13.67
CA SER A 58 3.78 10.08 14.03
C SER A 58 4.91 10.06 15.08
N GLY A 59 5.33 11.23 15.60
CA GLY A 59 6.55 11.36 16.42
C GLY A 59 7.87 11.37 15.62
N PHE A 60 7.83 11.12 14.31
CA PHE A 60 9.01 11.12 13.46
C PHE A 60 9.61 12.53 13.32
N LYS A 61 10.85 12.70 13.79
CA LYS A 61 11.50 14.02 13.92
C LYS A 61 11.83 14.69 12.58
N LYS A 62 12.01 13.90 11.51
CA LYS A 62 12.54 14.37 10.21
C LYS A 62 11.45 14.75 9.19
N HIS A 63 10.19 14.92 9.59
CA HIS A 63 9.14 15.47 8.71
C HIS A 63 9.57 16.79 8.07
N SER A 64 9.04 17.09 6.87
CA SER A 64 9.19 18.42 6.26
C SER A 64 8.42 19.46 7.08
N LYS A 65 8.77 20.75 6.92
CA LYS A 65 8.05 21.85 7.58
C LYS A 65 6.55 21.81 7.28
N ALA A 66 6.19 21.57 6.03
CA ALA A 66 4.81 21.45 5.59
C ALA A 66 4.05 20.33 6.32
N LEU A 67 4.64 19.14 6.47
CA LEU A 67 4.00 18.04 7.20
C LEU A 67 3.92 18.31 8.71
N LYS A 68 4.93 18.96 9.32
CA LYS A 68 4.89 19.30 10.76
C LYS A 68 3.74 20.24 11.11
N ASN A 69 3.40 21.12 10.18
CA ASN A 69 2.36 22.14 10.31
C ASN A 69 1.03 21.71 9.65
N ALA A 70 0.93 20.44 9.25
CA ALA A 70 -0.27 19.93 8.63
C ALA A 70 -1.47 19.99 9.59
N ASN A 71 -2.63 20.33 9.03
CA ASN A 71 -3.92 20.38 9.71
C ASN A 71 -4.95 19.44 9.04
N TRP A 72 -4.48 18.39 8.36
CA TRP A 72 -5.31 17.37 7.73
C TRP A 72 -4.99 15.96 8.24
N THR A 73 -5.90 15.03 8.00
CA THR A 73 -5.77 13.62 8.35
C THR A 73 -5.46 12.77 7.12
N TRP A 74 -4.78 11.64 7.33
CA TRP A 74 -4.56 10.63 6.30
C TRP A 74 -5.81 9.77 6.06
N ASN A 75 -6.81 10.37 5.44
CA ASN A 75 -7.96 9.64 4.90
C ASN A 75 -7.63 9.00 3.54
N GLU A 76 -8.60 8.29 2.96
CA GLU A 76 -8.42 7.59 1.69
C GLU A 76 -8.05 8.51 0.53
N GLU A 77 -8.77 9.61 0.35
CA GLU A 77 -8.51 10.58 -0.73
C GLU A 77 -7.09 11.16 -0.65
N ASN A 78 -6.70 11.63 0.55
CA ASN A 78 -5.40 12.24 0.79
C ASN A 78 -4.28 11.23 0.59
N LEU A 79 -4.46 9.99 1.03
CA LEU A 79 -3.48 8.93 0.82
C LEU A 79 -3.35 8.57 -0.66
N LEU A 80 -4.46 8.45 -1.41
CA LEU A 80 -4.44 8.17 -2.85
C LEU A 80 -3.65 9.24 -3.63
N LYS A 81 -3.89 10.53 -3.33
CA LYS A 81 -3.12 11.65 -3.89
C LYS A 81 -1.64 11.53 -3.52
N TRP A 82 -1.37 11.27 -2.24
CA TRP A 82 -0.02 11.21 -1.69
C TRP A 82 0.84 10.08 -2.28
N VAL A 83 0.29 8.86 -2.37
CA VAL A 83 1.03 7.70 -2.91
C VAL A 83 1.17 7.76 -4.44
N CYS A 84 0.30 8.50 -5.14
CA CYS A 84 0.53 8.77 -6.56
C CYS A 84 1.67 9.77 -6.74
N ASN A 85 1.56 10.98 -6.16
CA ASN A 85 2.59 12.00 -6.27
C ASN A 85 2.65 12.92 -5.03
N SER A 86 3.46 12.52 -4.05
CA SER A 86 3.70 13.25 -2.81
C SER A 86 4.13 14.72 -3.01
N LYS A 87 4.89 15.02 -4.07
CA LYS A 87 5.39 16.39 -4.35
C LYS A 87 4.29 17.33 -4.85
N ASN A 88 3.26 16.80 -5.50
CA ASN A 88 2.08 17.56 -5.89
C ASN A 88 1.06 17.59 -4.75
N ALA A 89 0.80 16.43 -4.15
CA ALA A 89 -0.13 16.29 -3.05
C ALA A 89 0.22 17.21 -1.87
N ILE A 90 1.50 17.35 -1.51
CA ILE A 90 1.87 18.27 -0.41
C ILE A 90 1.49 19.72 -0.69
N LYS A 91 1.49 20.17 -1.95
CA LYS A 91 1.12 21.55 -2.29
C LYS A 91 -0.38 21.74 -2.27
N GLU A 92 -1.11 20.76 -2.80
CA GLU A 92 -2.57 20.76 -2.82
C GLU A 92 -3.13 20.72 -1.40
N LEU A 93 -2.65 19.77 -0.58
CA LEU A 93 -3.15 19.57 0.79
C LEU A 93 -2.81 20.73 1.73
N THR A 94 -1.74 21.47 1.47
CA THR A 94 -1.41 22.66 2.26
C THR A 94 -1.97 23.96 1.66
N GLY A 95 -2.44 23.95 0.41
CA GLY A 95 -2.73 25.16 -0.37
C GLY A 95 -1.51 26.03 -0.67
N ASP A 96 -0.28 25.53 -0.48
CA ASP A 96 0.96 26.28 -0.67
C ASP A 96 1.76 25.73 -1.88
N PRO A 97 1.86 26.47 -2.99
CA PRO A 97 2.59 26.01 -4.18
C PRO A 97 4.10 25.82 -3.94
N LYS A 98 4.64 26.44 -2.89
CA LYS A 98 6.05 26.33 -2.48
C LYS A 98 6.28 25.20 -1.47
N ALA A 99 5.24 24.51 -1.00
CA ALA A 99 5.38 23.39 -0.08
C ALA A 99 6.25 22.27 -0.66
N ARG A 100 7.01 21.62 0.21
CA ARG A 100 7.95 20.54 -0.13
C ARG A 100 7.83 19.37 0.85
N THR A 101 8.10 18.18 0.33
CA THR A 101 8.21 16.94 1.11
C THR A 101 9.50 16.21 0.74
N LYS A 102 10.03 15.43 1.68
CA LYS A 102 11.23 14.60 1.49
C LYS A 102 10.91 13.28 0.80
N MET A 103 9.64 12.84 0.86
CA MET A 103 9.21 11.61 0.20
C MET A 103 9.17 11.82 -1.32
N PRO A 104 9.91 11.03 -2.12
CA PRO A 104 9.84 11.14 -3.57
C PRO A 104 8.48 10.62 -4.08
N PRO A 105 8.04 11.03 -5.29
CA PRO A 105 6.81 10.51 -5.89
C PRO A 105 6.90 8.98 -6.05
N GLN A 106 5.91 8.25 -5.52
CA GLN A 106 5.90 6.78 -5.59
C GLN A 106 5.23 6.25 -6.87
N LYS A 107 4.45 7.09 -7.56
CA LYS A 107 3.73 6.75 -8.80
C LYS A 107 2.76 5.57 -8.59
N MET A 108 2.21 5.43 -7.38
CA MET A 108 1.16 4.46 -7.08
C MET A 108 -0.19 5.14 -7.34
N CYS A 109 -0.58 5.18 -8.61
CA CYS A 109 -1.80 5.85 -9.07
C CYS A 109 -2.86 4.82 -9.47
N GLY A 110 -4.15 5.23 -9.50
CA GLY A 110 -5.26 4.35 -9.86
C GLY A 110 -5.34 3.11 -8.97
N GLU A 111 -5.55 1.94 -9.59
CA GLU A 111 -5.68 0.66 -8.88
C GLU A 111 -4.48 0.32 -8.00
N LYS A 112 -3.26 0.69 -8.41
CA LYS A 112 -2.06 0.49 -7.58
C LYS A 112 -2.11 1.32 -6.31
N GLY A 113 -2.59 2.57 -6.42
CA GLY A 113 -2.81 3.44 -5.27
C GLY A 113 -3.90 2.89 -4.34
N LYS A 114 -5.03 2.43 -4.91
CA LYS A 114 -6.11 1.80 -4.15
C LYS A 114 -5.63 0.56 -3.40
N ALA A 115 -4.85 -0.31 -4.03
CA ALA A 115 -4.28 -1.48 -3.38
C ALA A 115 -3.34 -1.12 -2.22
N VAL A 116 -2.52 -0.07 -2.37
CA VAL A 116 -1.69 0.45 -1.27
C VAL A 116 -2.56 0.96 -0.13
N VAL A 117 -3.55 1.80 -0.41
CA VAL A 117 -4.41 2.38 0.63
C VAL A 117 -5.23 1.30 1.34
N ALA A 118 -5.73 0.30 0.61
CA ALA A 118 -6.39 -0.86 1.19
C ALA A 118 -5.47 -1.61 2.16
N PHE A 119 -4.21 -1.84 1.78
CA PHE A 119 -3.22 -2.40 2.70
C PHE A 119 -2.97 -1.50 3.92
N LEU A 120 -2.83 -0.19 3.74
CA LEU A 120 -2.61 0.72 4.87
C LEU A 120 -3.79 0.74 5.86
N LYS A 121 -5.01 0.46 5.41
CA LYS A 121 -6.20 0.33 6.28
C LYS A 121 -6.14 -0.93 7.17
N THR A 122 -5.32 -1.93 6.83
CA THR A 122 -5.16 -3.15 7.64
C THR A 122 -4.03 -3.04 8.67
N LEU A 123 -3.27 -1.94 8.65
CA LEU A 123 -2.12 -1.70 9.52
C LEU A 123 -2.51 -1.15 10.90
#